data_AF-A0A5N9CUG6-F1
#
_entry.id   AF-A0A5N9CUG6-F1
#
_cell.length_a   1.000
_cell.length_b   1.000
_cell.length_c   1.000
_cell.angle_alpha   90.00
_cell.angle_beta   90.00
_cell.angle_gamma   90.00
#
_symmetry.space_group_name_H-M   'P 1'
#
loop_
_entity.id
_entity.type
_entity.pdbx_description
1 polymer ?
#
loop_
_entity_poly.entity_id
_entity_poly.type
_entity_poly.pdbx_seq_one_letter_code
_entity_poly.pdbx_strand_id
1 'polypeptide(L)'
;MPDWVAAPLGEYYLYFADHKGSYIRLAYADDLKGPWMVHPPGSLQLADSLFLTEPPDAPQEAVEEIKKQRLASSGPETMQHDILTELTTPHIASSDVHADTVDEAIVMYFHGLEGLGRQVTRVATYP
;
A
#
# COMPACT_ATOMS: atom_id res chain seq x y z
N MET A 1 0.24 14.08 -15.89
CA MET A 1 0.80 12.79 -16.34
C MET A 1 1.89 13.12 -17.35
N PRO A 2 3.08 12.49 -17.34
CA PRO A 2 4.13 12.80 -18.31
C PRO A 2 3.76 12.41 -19.74
N ASP A 3 4.28 13.16 -20.72
CA ASP A 3 3.94 13.00 -22.15
C ASP A 3 4.43 11.69 -22.78
N TRP A 4 5.38 11.00 -22.15
CA TRP A 4 5.90 9.71 -22.61
C TRP A 4 4.96 8.54 -22.30
N VAL A 5 3.99 8.72 -21.39
CA VAL A 5 3.00 7.68 -21.07
C VAL A 5 2.03 7.52 -22.24
N ALA A 6 2.07 6.36 -22.89
CA ALA A 6 1.17 6.07 -24.00
C ALA A 6 -0.29 5.94 -23.52
N ALA A 7 -1.20 6.60 -24.24
CA ALA A 7 -2.65 6.55 -24.01
C ALA A 7 -3.05 6.81 -22.54
N PRO A 8 -2.73 8.00 -21.98
CA PRO A 8 -3.08 8.31 -20.60
C PRO A 8 -4.61 8.38 -20.44
N LEU A 9 -5.10 7.87 -19.31
CA LEU A 9 -6.51 7.95 -18.93
C LEU A 9 -6.97 9.39 -18.61
N GLY A 10 -6.06 10.26 -18.14
CA GLY A 10 -6.30 11.68 -17.89
C GLY A 10 -5.03 12.46 -17.50
N GLU A 11 -5.17 13.71 -17.07
CA GLU A 11 -4.03 14.55 -16.66
C GLU A 11 -3.52 14.22 -15.23
N TYR A 12 -4.42 13.94 -14.31
CA TYR A 12 -4.14 13.68 -12.89
C TYR A 12 -4.48 12.25 -12.50
N TYR A 13 -3.62 11.64 -11.68
CA TYR A 13 -3.78 10.27 -11.19
C TYR A 13 -3.72 10.29 -9.66
N LEU A 14 -4.67 9.60 -9.04
CA LEU A 14 -4.78 9.45 -7.60
C LEU A 14 -4.70 7.96 -7.27
N TYR A 15 -3.65 7.60 -6.53
CA TYR A 15 -3.45 6.26 -6.01
C TYR A 15 -3.88 6.22 -4.55
N PHE A 16 -4.65 5.21 -4.18
CA PHE A 16 -5.18 5.07 -2.82
C PHE A 16 -5.45 3.61 -2.50
N ALA A 17 -5.35 3.26 -1.23
CA ALA A 17 -5.56 1.92 -0.74
C ALA A 17 -6.34 1.95 0.57
N ASP A 18 -7.11 0.89 0.80
CA ASP A 18 -7.63 0.61 2.13
C ASP A 18 -6.49 0.09 3.02
N HIS A 19 -6.43 0.50 4.29
CA HIS A 19 -5.34 0.13 5.21
C HIS A 19 -5.32 -1.38 5.54
N LYS A 20 -6.33 -2.14 5.09
CA LYS A 20 -6.43 -3.60 5.11
C LYS A 20 -6.83 -4.17 3.74
N GLY A 21 -6.63 -3.40 2.67
CA GLY A 21 -6.96 -3.77 1.30
C GLY A 21 -5.93 -4.69 0.66
N SER A 22 -6.39 -5.48 -0.30
CA SER A 22 -5.55 -6.37 -1.10
C SER A 22 -5.06 -5.74 -2.41
N TYR A 23 -5.20 -4.43 -2.60
CA TYR A 23 -4.78 -3.73 -3.81
C TYR A 23 -4.71 -2.21 -3.63
N ILE A 24 -3.90 -1.58 -4.48
CA ILE A 24 -3.84 -0.13 -4.66
C ILE A 24 -4.76 0.25 -5.83
N ARG A 25 -5.77 1.07 -5.54
CA ARG A 25 -6.71 1.63 -6.52
C ARG A 25 -6.09 2.80 -7.26
N LEU A 26 -6.65 3.05 -8.44
CA LEU A 26 -6.35 4.21 -9.26
C LEU A 26 -7.64 4.94 -9.59
N ALA A 27 -7.64 6.25 -9.43
CA ALA A 27 -8.59 7.15 -10.06
C ALA A 27 -7.85 8.19 -10.90
N TYR A 28 -8.52 8.73 -11.93
CA TYR A 28 -7.96 9.72 -12.83
C TYR A 28 -8.95 10.84 -13.13
N ALA A 29 -8.44 12.00 -13.52
CA ALA A 29 -9.22 13.17 -13.92
C ALA A 29 -8.41 14.09 -14.83
N ASP A 30 -9.08 14.87 -15.68
CA ASP A 30 -8.44 15.94 -16.48
C ASP A 30 -8.39 17.29 -15.73
N ASP A 31 -9.21 17.44 -14.69
CA ASP A 31 -9.18 18.59 -13.79
C ASP A 31 -8.91 18.08 -12.37
N LEU A 32 -8.00 18.74 -11.64
CA LEU A 32 -7.65 18.39 -10.27
C LEU A 32 -8.86 18.36 -9.31
N LYS A 33 -9.90 19.17 -9.60
CA LYS A 33 -11.15 19.20 -8.82
C LYS A 33 -12.13 18.09 -9.22
N GLY A 34 -11.82 17.33 -10.27
CA GLY A 34 -12.64 16.24 -10.80
C GLY A 34 -13.58 16.69 -11.94
N PRO A 35 -14.49 15.80 -12.38
CA PRO A 35 -14.87 14.55 -11.72
C PRO A 35 -13.75 13.49 -11.76
N TRP A 36 -13.56 12.80 -10.65
CA TRP A 36 -12.62 11.69 -10.54
C TRP A 36 -13.28 10.38 -10.98
N MET A 37 -12.67 9.71 -11.95
CA MET A 37 -13.13 8.41 -12.45
C MET A 37 -12.27 7.29 -11.86
N VAL A 38 -12.90 6.32 -11.20
CA VAL A 38 -12.20 5.12 -10.72
C VAL A 38 -11.84 4.26 -11.92
N HIS A 39 -10.57 3.88 -12.05
CA HIS A 39 -10.13 2.86 -13.00
C HIS A 39 -10.40 1.47 -12.38
N PRO A 40 -11.41 0.71 -12.86
CA PRO A 40 -11.87 -0.48 -12.15
C PRO A 40 -10.80 -1.58 -11.96
N PRO A 41 -9.89 -1.83 -12.92
CA PRO A 41 -8.77 -2.77 -12.72
C PRO A 41 -7.82 -2.41 -11.57
N GLY A 42 -7.75 -1.14 -11.17
CA GLY A 42 -6.79 -0.66 -10.17
C GLY A 42 -5.37 -0.50 -10.74
N SER A 43 -4.35 -0.60 -9.89
CA SER A 43 -2.94 -0.46 -10.29
C SER A 43 -2.09 -1.67 -9.91
N LEU A 44 -2.06 -2.02 -8.61
CA LEU A 44 -1.27 -3.13 -8.09
C LEU A 44 -2.11 -4.00 -7.16
N GLN A 45 -2.04 -5.32 -7.34
CA GLN A 45 -2.68 -6.31 -6.47
C GLN A 45 -1.66 -6.86 -5.47
N LEU A 46 -2.11 -7.22 -4.27
CA LEU A 46 -1.29 -7.84 -3.22
C LEU A 46 -0.62 -9.14 -3.71
N ALA A 47 -1.32 -9.92 -4.55
CA ALA A 47 -0.78 -11.14 -5.13
C ALA A 47 0.44 -10.88 -6.03
N ASP A 48 0.53 -9.68 -6.62
CA ASP A 48 1.62 -9.29 -7.52
C ASP A 48 2.72 -8.50 -6.79
N SER A 49 2.54 -8.20 -5.51
CA SER A 49 3.43 -7.33 -4.73
C SER A 49 4.54 -8.08 -3.99
N LEU A 50 4.62 -9.40 -4.20
CA LEU A 50 5.54 -10.35 -3.56
C LEU A 50 5.36 -10.45 -2.02
N PHE A 51 4.33 -9.82 -1.44
CA PHE A 51 4.09 -9.82 0.01
C PHE A 51 3.34 -11.09 0.40
N LEU A 52 3.15 -11.30 1.71
CA LEU A 52 2.25 -12.35 2.15
C LEU A 52 0.85 -12.11 1.58
N THR A 53 0.23 -13.16 1.08
CA THR A 53 -1.18 -13.15 0.65
C THR A 53 -2.10 -13.82 1.68
N GLU A 54 -1.50 -14.51 2.65
CA GLU A 54 -2.18 -15.17 3.75
C GLU A 54 -1.57 -14.72 5.09
N PRO A 55 -2.37 -14.69 6.18
CA PRO A 55 -1.86 -14.32 7.49
C PRO A 55 -0.66 -15.19 7.92
N PRO A 56 0.43 -14.60 8.45
CA PRO A 56 1.51 -15.38 9.02
C PRO A 56 1.09 -16.06 10.32
N ASP A 57 1.85 -17.07 10.75
CA ASP A 57 1.69 -17.66 12.08
C ASP A 57 1.81 -16.59 13.17
N ALA A 58 0.89 -16.66 14.15
CA ALA A 58 0.82 -15.72 15.27
C ALA A 58 0.73 -16.44 16.63
N PRO A 59 1.82 -17.08 17.09
CA PRO A 59 1.85 -17.68 18.41
C PRO A 59 1.57 -16.64 19.49
N GLN A 60 0.77 -17.00 20.50
CA GLN A 60 0.35 -16.06 21.55
C GLN A 60 1.54 -15.39 22.25
N GLU A 61 2.60 -16.15 22.53
CA GLU A 61 3.81 -15.62 23.17
C GLU A 61 4.48 -14.52 22.33
N ALA A 62 4.56 -14.70 21.01
CA ALA A 62 5.11 -13.72 20.09
C ALA A 62 4.23 -12.45 20.02
N VAL A 63 2.91 -12.61 19.98
CA VAL A 63 1.96 -11.49 19.96
C VAL A 63 2.08 -10.65 21.24
N GLU A 64 2.14 -11.29 22.41
CA GLU A 64 2.28 -10.58 23.69
C GLU A 64 3.63 -9.87 23.81
N GLU A 65 4.71 -10.44 23.28
CA GLU A 65 6.01 -9.79 23.26
C GLU A 65 6.01 -8.54 22.38
N ILE A 66 5.47 -8.64 21.15
CA ILE A 66 5.33 -7.48 20.25
C ILE A 66 4.46 -6.39 20.90
N LYS A 67 3.37 -6.77 21.58
CA LYS A 67 2.50 -5.85 22.30
C LYS A 67 3.25 -5.04 23.36
N LYS A 68 4.08 -5.71 24.17
CA LYS A 68 4.90 -5.04 25.19
C LYS A 68 5.90 -4.07 24.55
N GLN A 69 6.54 -4.48 23.47
CA GLN A 69 7.50 -3.64 22.75
C GLN A 69 6.85 -2.37 22.19
N ARG A 70 5.69 -2.49 21.54
CA ARG A 70 4.94 -1.34 21.02
C ARG A 70 4.47 -0.39 22.12
N LEU A 71 3.96 -0.93 23.22
CA LEU A 71 3.56 -0.13 24.38
C LEU A 71 4.75 0.70 24.92
N ALA A 72 5.94 0.11 24.95
CA ALA A 72 7.15 0.78 25.39
C ALA A 72 7.65 1.85 24.41
N SER A 73 7.52 1.63 23.09
CA SER A 73 8.01 2.56 22.07
C SER A 73 7.04 3.70 21.74
N SER A 74 5.74 3.42 21.76
CA SER A 74 4.70 4.29 21.19
C SER A 74 3.66 4.73 22.22
N GLY A 75 3.77 4.26 23.46
CA GLY A 75 2.80 4.52 24.51
C GLY A 75 1.52 3.67 24.34
N PRO A 76 0.48 3.92 25.17
CA PRO A 76 -0.77 3.18 25.08
C PRO A 76 -1.42 3.37 23.72
N GLU A 77 -1.59 2.25 23.02
CA GLU A 77 -2.16 2.18 21.67
C GLU A 77 -3.61 2.68 21.64
N THR A 78 -3.89 3.67 20.78
CA THR A 78 -5.24 3.93 20.25
C THR A 78 -5.40 3.20 18.93
N MET A 79 -5.28 1.87 18.95
CA MET A 79 -5.43 1.08 17.73
C MET A 79 -6.88 1.15 17.22
N GLN A 80 -7.05 1.28 15.92
CA GLN A 80 -8.37 1.23 15.28
C GLN A 80 -8.91 -0.21 15.21
N HIS A 81 -8.02 -1.22 15.20
CA HIS A 81 -8.34 -2.64 15.21
C HIS A 81 -7.64 -3.36 16.38
N ASP A 82 -8.00 -4.61 16.65
CA ASP A 82 -7.27 -5.40 17.63
C ASP A 82 -5.84 -5.71 17.14
N ILE A 83 -4.93 -5.94 18.09
CA ILE A 83 -3.52 -6.14 17.78
C ILE A 83 -3.27 -7.36 16.89
N LEU A 84 -4.04 -8.43 17.02
CA LEU A 84 -3.83 -9.63 16.22
C LEU A 84 -4.14 -9.32 14.75
N THR A 85 -5.26 -8.65 14.49
CA THR A 85 -5.62 -8.19 13.14
C THR A 85 -4.54 -7.29 12.55
N GLU A 86 -3.98 -6.34 13.32
CA GLU A 86 -2.90 -5.46 12.86
C GLU A 86 -1.61 -6.20 12.54
N LEU A 87 -1.28 -7.25 13.29
CA LEU A 87 -0.04 -8.01 13.11
C LEU A 87 -0.11 -9.03 11.97
N THR A 88 -1.31 -9.50 11.62
CA THR A 88 -1.47 -10.68 10.77
C THR A 88 -2.16 -10.42 9.44
N THR A 89 -2.94 -9.34 9.30
CA THR A 89 -3.67 -9.08 8.04
C THR A 89 -2.69 -8.67 6.95
N PRO A 90 -2.50 -9.46 5.88
CA PRO A 90 -1.65 -9.04 4.77
C PRO A 90 -2.35 -7.95 3.97
N HIS A 91 -1.60 -6.92 3.60
CA HIS A 91 -2.12 -5.75 2.89
C HIS A 91 -0.99 -5.02 2.16
N ILE A 92 -1.38 -4.17 1.22
CA ILE A 92 -0.52 -3.14 0.64
C ILE A 92 -1.21 -1.79 0.75
N ALA A 93 -0.47 -0.77 1.19
CA ALA A 93 -1.04 0.56 1.42
C ALA A 93 0.00 1.69 1.39
N SER A 94 -0.49 2.91 1.60
CA SER A 94 0.27 4.16 1.65
C SER A 94 1.20 4.35 0.45
N SER A 95 0.65 4.17 -0.74
CA SER A 95 1.38 4.37 -1.99
C SER A 95 1.85 5.82 -2.14
N ASP A 96 3.11 5.98 -2.52
CA ASP A 96 3.70 7.24 -2.99
C ASP A 96 4.26 7.02 -4.41
N VAL A 97 3.86 7.88 -5.35
CA VAL A 97 4.09 7.65 -6.79
C VAL A 97 4.82 8.83 -7.42
N HIS A 98 5.91 8.52 -8.10
CA HIS A 98 6.84 9.48 -8.69
C HIS A 98 6.97 9.17 -10.18
N ALA A 99 7.16 10.21 -10.99
CA ALA A 99 7.55 10.06 -12.39
C ALA A 99 9.08 10.23 -12.49
N ASP A 100 9.77 9.18 -12.91
CA ASP A 100 11.17 9.24 -13.31
C ASP A 100 11.24 9.72 -14.77
N THR A 101 11.72 10.94 -14.99
CA THR A 101 11.82 11.52 -16.33
C THR A 101 13.10 11.17 -17.06
N VAL A 102 14.06 10.51 -16.40
CA VAL A 102 15.31 10.06 -17.03
C VAL A 102 15.10 8.70 -17.66
N ASP A 103 14.53 7.77 -16.90
CA ASP A 103 14.29 6.39 -17.35
C ASP A 103 12.87 6.21 -17.91
N GLU A 104 12.08 7.28 -18.00
CA GLU A 104 10.68 7.29 -18.48
C GLU A 104 9.84 6.21 -17.78
N ALA A 105 9.83 6.23 -16.44
CA ALA A 105 9.14 5.23 -15.63
C ALA A 105 8.26 5.86 -14.54
N ILE A 106 7.13 5.21 -14.24
CA ILE A 106 6.32 5.49 -13.06
C ILE A 106 6.82 4.59 -11.94
N VAL A 107 7.24 5.19 -10.83
CA VAL A 107 7.80 4.50 -9.67
C VAL A 107 6.85 4.64 -8.49
N MET A 108 6.33 3.52 -7.99
CA MET A 108 5.46 3.46 -6.83
C MET A 108 6.17 2.82 -5.65
N TYR A 109 6.31 3.56 -4.56
CA TYR A 109 6.72 3.04 -3.26
C TYR A 109 5.47 2.76 -2.42
N PHE A 110 5.44 1.61 -1.75
CA PHE A 110 4.31 1.22 -0.91
C PHE A 110 4.79 0.27 0.18
N HIS A 111 4.07 0.18 1.30
CA HIS A 111 4.38 -0.79 2.34
C HIS A 111 3.47 -2.01 2.27
N GLY A 112 3.91 -3.10 2.89
CA GLY A 112 3.10 -4.28 3.13
C GLY A 112 3.70 -5.21 4.18
N LEU A 113 2.96 -6.27 4.49
CA LEU A 113 3.31 -7.25 5.52
C LEU A 113 4.26 -8.32 4.97
N GLU A 114 5.48 -8.40 5.51
CA GLU A 114 6.48 -9.42 5.18
C GLU A 114 6.48 -10.60 6.18
N GLY A 115 5.96 -10.38 7.38
CA GLY A 115 5.88 -11.37 8.45
C GLY A 115 5.09 -10.81 9.62
N LEU A 116 4.92 -11.58 10.70
CA LEU A 116 4.13 -11.17 11.87
C LEU A 116 4.55 -9.79 12.38
N GLY A 117 3.66 -8.80 12.21
CA GLY A 117 3.90 -7.40 12.59
C GLY A 117 5.02 -6.68 11.84
N ARG A 118 5.68 -7.33 10.88
CA ARG A 118 6.81 -6.80 10.13
C ARG A 118 6.32 -6.14 8.84
N GLN A 119 6.21 -4.82 8.91
CA GLN A 119 5.87 -3.95 7.80
C GLN A 119 7.16 -3.49 7.11
N VAL A 120 7.24 -3.60 5.78
CA VAL A 120 8.40 -3.11 5.00
C VAL A 120 7.93 -2.42 3.72
N THR A 121 8.81 -1.64 3.11
CA THR A 121 8.56 -0.93 1.85
C THR A 121 9.08 -1.73 0.66
N ARG A 122 8.34 -1.71 -0.45
CA ARG A 122 8.78 -2.16 -1.77
C ARG A 122 8.52 -1.11 -2.84
N VAL A 123 9.11 -1.35 -4.01
CA VAL A 123 8.95 -0.52 -5.20
C VAL A 123 8.36 -1.34 -6.33
N ALA A 124 7.41 -0.77 -7.06
CA ALA A 124 6.90 -1.26 -8.34
C ALA A 124 7.17 -0.20 -9.41
N THR A 125 7.53 -0.65 -10.61
CA THR A 125 7.89 0.22 -11.73
C THR A 125 7.04 -0.12 -12.96
N TYR A 126 6.52 0.90 -13.63
CA TYR A 126 5.83 0.78 -14.91
C TYR A 126 6.57 1.65 -15.95
N PRO A 127 6.99 1.08 -17.09
CA PRO A 127 7.69 1.81 -18.15
C PRO A 127 6.74 2.61 -19.05
#